data_AF-A0A2U9IRY3-F1
#
_entry.id   AF-A0A2U9IRY3-F1
#
_cell.length_a   1.000
_cell.length_b   1.000
_cell.length_c   1.000
_cell.angle_alpha   90.00
_cell.angle_beta   90.00
_cell.angle_gamma   90.00
#
_symmetry.space_group_name_H-M   'P 1'
#
loop_
_entity.id
_entity.type
_entity.pdbx_description
1 polymer ?
#
loop_
_entity_poly.entity_id
_entity_poly.type
_entity_poly.pdbx_seq_one_letter_code
_entity_poly.pdbx_strand_id
1 'polypeptide(L)'
;MLLDASIFSRAAAVMGLEPIKKYMVNEEKEVIIGKGTSMSGSILQYIRPKAVIAPSRFEDGSVYKMIENRGSFSRLDVPSGITFKELIDRIAREGLFPALFPIYLAGTVGGFVYTNGSGLGSYKFGYVNFKKPVHETLSRLSKIEILS
;
A
#
# COMPACT_ATOMS: atom_id res chain seq x y z
N MET A 1 18.25 11.53 2.75
CA MET A 1 17.39 11.53 1.55
C MET A 1 16.53 10.29 1.59
N LEU A 2 15.23 10.43 1.40
CA LEU A 2 14.29 9.32 1.40
C LEU A 2 14.13 8.83 -0.04
N LEU A 3 14.31 7.52 -0.26
CA LEU A 3 14.37 6.91 -1.59
C LEU A 3 13.44 5.71 -1.66
N ASP A 4 12.95 5.42 -2.87
CA ASP A 4 12.19 4.22 -3.21
C ASP A 4 12.94 3.38 -4.26
N ALA A 5 12.35 2.27 -4.68
CA ALA A 5 12.96 1.36 -5.65
C ALA A 5 13.08 1.93 -7.08
N SER A 6 12.48 3.09 -7.36
CA SER A 6 12.41 3.68 -8.69
C SER A 6 13.77 4.02 -9.29
N ILE A 7 13.83 4.03 -10.62
CA ILE A 7 15.01 4.49 -11.37
C ILE A 7 15.34 5.96 -11.07
N PHE A 8 14.34 6.78 -10.77
CA PHE A 8 14.51 8.19 -10.41
C PHE A 8 15.21 8.33 -9.07
N SER A 9 14.82 7.53 -8.07
CA SER A 9 15.47 7.48 -6.76
C SER A 9 16.93 7.02 -6.87
N ARG A 10 17.21 6.06 -7.75
CA ARG A 10 18.59 5.63 -8.04
C ARG A 10 19.40 6.73 -8.71
N ALA A 11 18.83 7.43 -9.69
CA ALA A 11 19.49 8.54 -10.35
C ALA A 11 19.78 9.69 -9.37
N ALA A 12 18.82 10.04 -8.50
CA ALA A 12 18.98 11.04 -7.46
C ALA A 12 20.07 10.67 -6.44
N ALA A 13 20.24 9.38 -6.13
CA ALA A 13 21.31 8.91 -5.26
C ALA A 13 22.72 9.16 -5.85
N VAL A 14 22.85 9.18 -7.18
CA VAL A 14 24.12 9.39 -7.88
C VAL A 14 24.34 10.88 -8.20
N MET A 15 23.33 11.58 -8.69
CA MET A 15 23.43 12.94 -9.20
C MET A 15 23.15 14.02 -8.14
N GLY A 16 22.59 13.63 -6.99
CA GLY A 16 22.05 14.56 -6.00
C GLY A 16 20.70 15.16 -6.43
N LEU A 17 20.08 15.90 -5.52
CA LEU A 17 18.76 16.52 -5.73
C LEU A 17 18.81 17.93 -6.31
N GLU A 18 19.99 18.55 -6.37
CA GLU A 18 20.15 19.94 -6.83
C GLU A 18 19.53 20.22 -8.21
N PRO A 19 19.62 19.32 -9.22
CA PRO A 19 19.00 19.56 -10.53
C PRO A 19 17.46 19.64 -10.50
N ILE A 20 16.83 18.95 -9.55
CA ILE A 20 15.36 18.81 -9.47
C ILE A 20 14.74 19.63 -8.32
N LYS A 21 15.57 20.22 -7.46
CA LYS A 21 15.16 20.94 -6.24
C LYS A 21 14.13 22.03 -6.47
N LYS A 22 14.23 22.77 -7.58
CA LYS A 22 13.27 23.83 -7.96
C LYS A 22 11.86 23.32 -8.30
N TYR A 23 11.73 22.03 -8.60
CA TYR A 23 10.45 21.37 -8.91
C TYR A 23 9.87 20.61 -7.70
N MET A 24 10.61 20.55 -6.60
CA MET A 24 10.18 19.84 -5.40
C MET A 24 9.33 20.76 -4.51
N VAL A 25 8.38 20.15 -3.81
CA VAL A 25 7.52 20.78 -2.81
C VAL A 25 8.36 21.12 -1.58
N ASN A 26 8.34 22.39 -1.20
CA ASN A 26 9.15 22.94 -0.11
C ASN A 26 8.45 22.86 1.26
N GLU A 27 7.16 22.57 1.28
CA GLU A 27 6.39 22.33 2.51
C GLU A 27 6.81 21.01 3.16
N GLU A 28 6.94 21.02 4.49
CA GLU A 28 7.15 19.80 5.25
C GLU A 28 5.88 18.94 5.18
N LYS A 29 5.99 17.77 4.56
CA LYS A 29 4.86 16.86 4.38
C LYS A 29 5.17 15.51 4.98
N GLU A 30 4.21 14.99 5.73
CA GLU A 30 4.27 13.61 6.21
C GLU A 30 4.09 12.65 5.01
N VAL A 31 5.05 11.76 4.85
CA VAL A 31 5.03 10.72 3.82
C VAL A 31 4.91 9.38 4.51
N ILE A 32 3.80 8.68 4.25
CA ILE A 32 3.58 7.33 4.77
C ILE A 32 4.36 6.34 3.93
N ILE A 33 5.23 5.57 4.58
CA ILE A 33 6.10 4.60 3.93
C ILE A 33 5.69 3.18 4.32
N GLY A 34 5.41 2.36 3.30
CA GLY A 34 5.31 0.91 3.44
C GLY A 34 6.69 0.25 3.42
N LYS A 35 6.98 -0.54 2.37
CA LYS A 35 8.28 -1.22 2.18
C LYS A 35 9.24 -0.53 1.20
N GLY A 36 8.91 0.68 0.74
CA GLY A 36 9.76 1.43 -0.20
C GLY A 36 9.86 0.82 -1.61
N THR A 37 8.95 -0.08 -1.98
CA THR A 37 8.97 -0.82 -3.25
C THR A 37 8.31 -0.06 -4.40
N SER A 38 8.01 1.23 -4.23
CA SER A 38 7.43 2.05 -5.29
C SER A 38 8.42 2.25 -6.42
N MET A 39 7.92 2.19 -7.66
CA MET A 39 8.70 2.44 -8.88
C MET A 39 8.43 3.82 -9.48
N SER A 40 7.56 4.64 -8.87
CA SER A 40 7.14 5.94 -9.42
C SER A 40 8.10 7.08 -9.10
N GLY A 41 8.93 6.97 -8.05
CA GLY A 41 9.78 8.07 -7.61
C GLY A 41 9.00 9.21 -6.94
N SER A 42 7.73 8.99 -6.56
CA SER A 42 6.87 10.01 -5.96
C SER A 42 7.44 10.59 -4.66
N ILE A 43 8.32 9.85 -3.98
CA ILE A 43 8.99 10.27 -2.75
C ILE A 43 9.96 11.43 -2.95
N LEU A 44 10.49 11.58 -4.17
CA LEU A 44 11.42 12.65 -4.56
C LEU A 44 10.71 13.99 -4.76
N GLN A 45 9.38 14.05 -4.71
CA GLN A 45 8.64 15.29 -4.88
C GLN A 45 8.80 16.24 -3.69
N TYR A 46 9.30 15.76 -2.54
CA TYR A 46 9.36 16.53 -1.30
C TYR A 46 10.81 16.85 -0.91
N ILE A 47 11.11 18.13 -0.66
CA ILE A 47 12.46 18.55 -0.23
C ILE A 47 12.77 18.04 1.18
N ARG A 48 11.77 18.07 2.07
CA ARG A 48 11.89 17.67 3.47
C ARG A 48 10.74 16.73 3.86
N PRO A 49 10.73 15.48 3.36
CA PRO A 49 9.68 14.54 3.73
C PRO A 49 9.89 14.07 5.17
N LYS A 50 8.83 14.16 5.99
CA LYS A 50 8.82 13.51 7.31
C LYS A 50 8.30 12.08 7.13
N ALA A 51 9.21 11.12 7.25
CA ALA A 51 8.90 9.71 7.09
C ALA A 51 8.06 9.19 8.26
N VAL A 52 6.87 8.66 7.95
CA VAL A 52 6.02 7.94 8.91
C VAL A 52 5.88 6.50 8.43
N ILE A 53 6.32 5.54 9.24
CA ILE A 53 6.21 4.12 8.89
C ILE A 53 4.75 3.68 9.09
N ALA A 54 4.18 3.07 8.06
CA ALA A 54 2.83 2.51 8.14
C ALA A 54 2.80 1.33 9.14
N PRO A 55 1.84 1.28 10.07
CA PRO A 55 1.75 0.18 11.02
C PRO A 55 1.41 -1.13 10.31
N SER A 56 2.03 -2.23 10.74
CA SER A 56 1.72 -3.58 10.25
C SER A 56 0.69 -4.33 11.10
N ARG A 57 0.34 -3.78 12.27
CA ARG A 57 -0.59 -4.35 13.26
C ARG A 57 -1.43 -3.23 13.87
N PHE A 58 -2.61 -3.59 14.37
CA PHE A 58 -3.39 -2.72 15.25
C PHE A 58 -2.74 -2.64 16.65
N GLU A 59 -3.20 -1.70 17.48
CA GLU A 59 -2.70 -1.50 18.84
C GLU A 59 -2.89 -2.73 19.74
N ASP A 60 -3.94 -3.51 19.49
CA ASP A 60 -4.22 -4.79 20.15
C ASP A 60 -3.39 -5.97 19.62
N GLY A 61 -2.48 -5.72 18.65
CA GLY A 61 -1.62 -6.72 18.03
C GLY A 61 -2.28 -7.54 16.91
N SER A 62 -3.58 -7.35 16.67
CA SER A 62 -4.29 -7.99 15.56
C SER A 62 -3.82 -7.49 14.20
N VAL A 63 -4.02 -8.30 13.17
CA VAL A 63 -3.58 -8.04 11.78
C VAL A 63 -4.74 -7.72 10.84
N TYR A 64 -5.97 -8.04 11.23
CA TYR A 64 -7.19 -7.64 10.56
C TYR A 64 -8.36 -7.61 11.56
N LYS A 65 -9.41 -6.89 11.21
CA LYS A 65 -10.70 -6.90 11.91
C LYS A 65 -11.80 -7.11 10.87
N MET A 66 -12.69 -8.07 11.10
CA MET A 66 -13.84 -8.27 10.20
C MET A 66 -14.90 -7.20 10.50
N ILE A 67 -15.26 -6.43 9.47
CA ILE A 67 -16.21 -5.32 9.60
C ILE A 67 -17.60 -5.77 9.16
N GLU A 68 -17.66 -6.50 8.06
CA GLU A 68 -18.92 -6.93 7.45
C GLU A 68 -18.77 -8.33 6.85
N ASN A 69 -19.78 -9.17 7.05
CA ASN A 69 -19.92 -10.44 6.37
C ASN A 69 -21.19 -10.38 5.49
N ARG A 70 -21.01 -10.43 4.18
CA ARG A 70 -22.09 -10.37 3.17
C ARG A 70 -22.25 -11.70 2.42
N GLY A 71 -22.10 -12.83 3.12
CA GLY A 71 -22.20 -14.15 2.52
C GLY A 71 -20.89 -14.52 1.81
N SER A 72 -20.85 -14.51 0.48
CA SER A 72 -19.66 -14.91 -0.31
C SER A 72 -18.53 -13.86 -0.32
N PHE A 73 -18.81 -12.64 0.13
CA PHE A 73 -17.85 -11.57 0.23
C PHE A 73 -17.92 -10.96 1.63
N SER A 74 -16.76 -10.70 2.21
CA SER A 74 -16.64 -10.02 3.51
C SER A 74 -15.66 -8.85 3.40
N ARG A 75 -15.74 -7.91 4.34
CA ARG A 75 -14.85 -6.75 4.38
C ARG A 75 -13.99 -6.78 5.63
N LEU A 76 -12.69 -6.61 5.45
CA LEU A 76 -11.72 -6.52 6.55
C LEU A 76 -11.13 -5.12 6.63
N ASP A 77 -10.96 -4.63 7.85
CA ASP A 77 -10.02 -3.56 8.16
C ASP A 77 -8.65 -4.20 8.38
N VAL A 78 -7.63 -3.65 7.72
CA VAL A 78 -6.23 -4.09 7.86
C VAL A 78 -5.29 -2.89 8.03
N PRO A 79 -4.18 -3.04 8.76
CA PRO A 79 -3.15 -2.01 8.85
C PRO A 79 -2.51 -1.78 7.47
N SER A 80 -2.37 -0.52 7.05
CA SER A 80 -1.84 -0.18 5.72
C SER A 80 -0.41 -0.68 5.48
N GLY A 81 0.39 -0.88 6.53
CA GLY A 81 1.77 -1.35 6.46
C GLY A 81 1.95 -2.87 6.43
N ILE A 82 0.86 -3.65 6.58
CA ILE A 82 0.94 -5.11 6.48
C ILE A 82 1.28 -5.52 5.05
N THR A 83 2.08 -6.58 4.89
CA THR A 83 2.35 -7.15 3.56
C THR A 83 1.21 -8.07 3.13
N PHE A 84 0.99 -8.21 1.82
CA PHE A 84 0.03 -9.21 1.33
C PHE A 84 0.40 -10.63 1.73
N LYS A 85 1.71 -10.94 1.80
CA LYS A 85 2.18 -12.23 2.28
C LYS A 85 1.70 -12.49 3.71
N GLU A 86 2.00 -11.58 4.64
CA GLU A 86 1.61 -11.75 6.05
C GLU A 86 0.08 -11.80 6.22
N LEU A 87 -0.64 -10.97 5.48
CA LEU A 87 -2.09 -10.96 5.48
C LEU A 87 -2.67 -12.30 5.01
N ILE A 88 -2.27 -12.77 3.83
CA ILE A 88 -2.75 -14.03 3.23
C ILE A 88 -2.43 -15.22 4.13
N ASP A 89 -1.20 -15.30 4.66
CA ASP A 89 -0.77 -16.37 5.59
C ASP A 89 -1.65 -16.46 6.86
N ARG A 90 -2.33 -15.37 7.21
CA ARG A 90 -3.24 -15.27 8.37
C ARG A 90 -4.67 -15.63 8.00
N ILE A 91 -5.23 -14.96 6.99
CA ILE A 91 -6.64 -15.12 6.61
C ILE A 91 -6.92 -16.46 5.91
N ALA A 92 -5.92 -17.04 5.23
CA ALA A 92 -6.06 -18.35 4.57
C ALA A 92 -6.28 -19.50 5.57
N ARG A 93 -5.89 -19.33 6.84
CA ARG A 93 -6.17 -20.32 7.91
C ARG A 93 -7.66 -20.43 8.23
N GLU A 94 -8.41 -19.38 7.89
CA GLU A 94 -9.86 -19.29 8.05
C GLU A 94 -10.58 -19.54 6.71
N GLY A 95 -9.86 -19.99 5.68
CA GLY A 95 -10.40 -20.21 4.33
C GLY A 95 -10.62 -18.94 3.53
N LEU A 96 -10.19 -17.77 4.04
CA LEU A 96 -10.46 -16.47 3.43
C LEU A 96 -9.32 -16.05 2.50
N PHE A 97 -9.64 -15.36 1.39
CA PHE A 97 -8.66 -14.85 0.43
C PHE A 97 -8.99 -13.43 -0.05
N PRO A 98 -8.01 -12.55 -0.32
CA PRO A 98 -8.30 -11.22 -0.85
C PRO A 98 -8.91 -11.31 -2.24
N ALA A 99 -9.95 -10.51 -2.51
CA ALA A 99 -10.60 -10.48 -3.83
C ALA A 99 -9.67 -9.94 -4.93
N LEU A 100 -8.72 -9.08 -4.56
CA LEU A 100 -7.70 -8.50 -5.45
C LEU A 100 -6.37 -8.36 -4.70
N PHE A 101 -5.27 -8.87 -5.25
CA PHE A 101 -3.95 -8.74 -4.63
C PHE A 101 -2.80 -8.83 -5.66
N PRO A 102 -1.61 -8.24 -5.37
CA PRO A 102 -0.48 -8.22 -6.31
C PRO A 102 0.17 -9.60 -6.47
N ILE A 103 0.88 -9.80 -7.59
CA ILE A 103 1.77 -10.96 -7.78
C ILE A 103 2.96 -10.89 -6.80
N TYR A 104 3.48 -9.68 -6.56
CA TYR A 104 4.55 -9.44 -5.60
C TYR A 104 4.01 -9.25 -4.18
N LEU A 105 3.97 -10.34 -3.40
CA LEU A 105 3.31 -10.37 -2.09
C LEU A 105 4.07 -9.65 -0.96
N ALA A 106 5.34 -9.30 -1.15
CA ALA A 106 6.12 -8.57 -0.15
C ALA A 106 5.80 -7.06 -0.13
N GLY A 107 4.99 -6.56 -1.07
CA GLY A 107 4.43 -5.21 -1.03
C GLY A 107 3.38 -5.05 0.07
N THR A 108 3.26 -3.83 0.60
CA THR A 108 2.26 -3.49 1.62
C THR A 108 0.88 -3.24 1.02
N VAL A 109 -0.19 -3.52 1.76
CA VAL A 109 -1.57 -3.26 1.34
C VAL A 109 -1.79 -1.79 0.99
N GLY A 110 -1.40 -0.87 1.88
CA GLY A 110 -1.57 0.58 1.65
C GLY A 110 -0.82 1.06 0.42
N GLY A 111 0.41 0.57 0.21
CA GLY A 111 1.19 0.86 -0.99
C GLY A 111 0.48 0.41 -2.28
N PHE A 112 -0.03 -0.82 -2.31
CA PHE A 112 -0.76 -1.35 -3.45
C PHE A 112 -2.03 -0.53 -3.77
N VAL A 113 -2.81 -0.17 -2.74
CA VAL A 113 -4.01 0.64 -2.89
C VAL A 113 -3.67 2.05 -3.40
N TYR A 114 -2.67 2.70 -2.79
CA TYR A 114 -2.23 4.03 -3.17
C TYR A 114 -1.77 4.10 -4.63
N THR A 115 -1.07 3.07 -5.11
CA THR A 115 -0.59 3.00 -6.51
C THR A 115 -1.65 2.54 -7.51
N ASN A 116 -2.92 2.39 -7.09
CA ASN A 116 -3.99 1.82 -7.92
C ASN A 116 -3.60 0.44 -8.50
N GLY A 117 -3.12 -0.45 -7.63
CA GLY A 117 -2.52 -1.71 -8.03
C GLY A 117 -3.46 -2.65 -8.80
N SER A 118 -2.85 -3.57 -9.55
CA SER A 118 -3.50 -4.70 -10.21
C SER A 118 -2.80 -6.01 -9.88
N GLY A 119 -3.50 -7.11 -10.09
CA GLY A 119 -2.95 -8.44 -9.93
C GLY A 119 -4.00 -9.53 -10.07
N LEU A 120 -3.89 -10.54 -9.22
CA LEU A 120 -4.86 -11.64 -9.19
C LEU A 120 -6.23 -11.08 -8.78
N GLY A 121 -7.28 -11.46 -9.52
CA GLY A 121 -8.63 -10.91 -9.37
C GLY A 121 -8.95 -9.69 -10.26
N SER A 122 -7.95 -9.04 -10.87
CA SER A 122 -8.18 -7.85 -11.69
C SER A 122 -9.07 -8.08 -12.92
N TYR A 123 -9.10 -9.30 -13.47
CA TYR A 123 -9.99 -9.65 -14.59
C TYR A 123 -11.48 -9.49 -14.22
N LYS A 124 -11.84 -9.70 -12.94
CA LYS A 124 -13.20 -9.63 -12.42
C LYS A 124 -13.50 -8.29 -11.75
N PHE A 125 -12.54 -7.76 -11.00
CA PHE A 125 -12.74 -6.57 -10.14
C PHE A 125 -12.10 -5.30 -10.70
N GLY A 126 -11.21 -5.39 -11.70
CA GLY A 126 -10.48 -4.26 -12.24
C GLY A 126 -9.23 -3.91 -11.42
N TYR A 127 -8.91 -2.61 -11.38
CA TYR A 127 -7.89 -2.05 -10.51
C TYR A 127 -8.52 -1.63 -9.19
N VAL A 128 -7.70 -1.35 -8.17
CA VAL A 128 -8.18 -0.89 -6.86
C VAL A 128 -9.22 0.25 -6.97
N ASN A 129 -8.98 1.22 -7.85
CA ASN A 129 -9.85 2.39 -8.06
C ASN A 129 -10.67 2.33 -9.37
N PHE A 130 -10.82 1.17 -10.02
CA PHE A 130 -11.49 1.07 -11.33
C PHE A 130 -12.52 -0.08 -11.38
N LYS A 131 -13.72 0.20 -11.91
CA LYS A 131 -14.92 -0.67 -11.99
C LYS A 131 -15.66 -0.96 -10.68
N LYS A 132 -15.05 -1.64 -9.70
CA LYS A 132 -15.68 -1.91 -8.39
C LYS A 132 -14.65 -1.67 -7.28
N PRO A 133 -14.89 -0.73 -6.35
CA PRO A 133 -13.93 -0.43 -5.29
C PRO A 133 -13.92 -1.57 -4.26
N VAL A 134 -12.97 -2.49 -4.43
CA VAL A 134 -12.74 -3.64 -3.52
C VAL A 134 -11.71 -3.33 -2.43
N HIS A 135 -10.98 -2.21 -2.58
CA HIS A 135 -10.03 -1.72 -1.58
C HIS A 135 -10.14 -0.22 -1.40
N GLU A 136 -9.89 0.25 -0.19
CA GLU A 136 -9.91 1.67 0.16
C GLU A 136 -8.84 1.95 1.21
N THR A 137 -8.12 3.08 1.13
CA THR A 137 -7.12 3.43 2.15
C THR A 137 -7.45 4.77 2.79
N LEU A 138 -7.54 4.78 4.11
CA LEU A 138 -7.69 5.93 4.98
C LEU A 138 -6.38 6.13 5.74
N SER A 139 -5.37 6.68 5.06
CA SER A 139 -4.03 6.94 5.61
C SER A 139 -3.33 5.69 6.18
N ARG A 140 -3.45 5.43 7.48
CA ARG A 140 -2.82 4.32 8.21
C ARG A 140 -3.64 3.02 8.19
N LEU A 141 -4.90 3.08 7.78
CA LEU A 141 -5.81 1.93 7.70
C LEU A 141 -6.21 1.69 6.26
N SER A 142 -6.34 0.42 5.89
CA SER A 142 -6.87 0.00 4.60
C SER A 142 -8.06 -0.93 4.82
N LYS A 143 -9.12 -0.73 4.05
CA LYS A 143 -10.27 -1.63 3.94
C LYS A 143 -10.06 -2.51 2.73
N ILE A 144 -10.25 -3.82 2.89
CA ILE A 144 -10.09 -4.79 1.82
C ILE A 144 -11.29 -5.72 1.75
N GLU A 145 -11.71 -6.06 0.54
CA GLU A 145 -12.73 -7.07 0.28
C GLU A 145 -12.09 -8.45 0.13
N ILE A 146 -12.68 -9.43 0.80
CA ILE A 146 -12.24 -10.82 0.84
C ILE A 146 -13.34 -11.75 0.33
N LEU A 147 -12.92 -12.87 -0.23
CA LEU A 147 -13.73 -14.02 -0.60
C LEU A 147 -13.68 -15.02 0.55
N SER A 148 -14.84 -15.62 0.85
CA SER A 148 -15.06 -16.63 1.88
C SER A 148 -15.57 -17.94 1.29
#